data_AF-D0LRY6-F1
#
_entry.id   AF-D0LRY6-F1
#
_cell.length_a   1.000
_cell.length_b   1.000
_cell.length_c   1.000
_cell.angle_alpha   90.00
_cell.angle_beta   90.00
_cell.angle_gamma   90.00
#
_symmetry.space_group_name_H-M   'P 1'
#
loop_
_entity.id
_entity.type
_entity.pdbx_description
1 polymer ?
#
loop_
_entity_poly.entity_id
_entity_poly.type
_entity_poly.pdbx_seq_one_letter_code
_entity_poly.pdbx_strand_id
1 'polypeptide(L)'
;MLVRLDADISEPFGLYLAAGVTTGLLLTAEQTDTDGQVFDRKEDTRNVDVGLSAAIGATLTVTSKVSTLLEARYTQGFLTIQDPPENEILNRAIYISLGIEVAFGGDSQ
;
A
#
# COMPACT_ATOMS: atom_id res chain seq x y z
N MET A 1 11.45 -6.10 -2.80
CA MET A 1 12.73 -6.32 -2.10
C MET A 1 12.76 -5.31 -0.96
N LEU A 2 12.58 -5.77 0.27
CA LEU A 2 12.55 -4.88 1.44
C LEU A 2 13.99 -4.61 1.85
N VAL A 3 14.46 -3.38 1.72
CA VAL A 3 15.78 -2.98 2.21
C VAL A 3 15.56 -2.30 3.55
N ARG A 4 15.56 -3.09 4.62
CA ARG A 4 15.55 -2.56 5.97
C ARG A 4 16.95 -2.02 6.24
N LEU A 5 17.08 -0.70 6.39
CA LEU A 5 18.23 -0.14 7.09
C LEU A 5 17.94 -0.39 8.56
N ASP A 6 18.37 -1.55 9.06
CA ASP A 6 18.24 -1.87 10.48
C ASP A 6 19.07 -0.86 11.27
N ALA A 7 18.38 0.16 11.79
CA ALA A 7 18.84 0.85 12.99
C ALA A 7 18.82 -0.18 14.11
N ASP A 8 19.97 -0.27 14.78
CA ASP A 8 20.28 -1.19 15.87
C ASP A 8 19.12 -1.30 16.88
N ILE A 9 18.84 -2.51 17.38
CA ILE A 9 17.70 -2.82 18.29
C ILE A 9 17.78 -2.03 19.62
N SER A 10 18.88 -1.30 19.83
CA SER A 10 19.09 -0.38 20.95
C SER A 10 18.38 0.98 20.80
N GLU A 11 17.92 1.36 19.60
CA GLU A 11 17.25 2.64 19.40
C GLU A 11 15.72 2.49 19.39
N PRO A 12 14.98 3.29 20.20
CA PRO A 12 13.53 3.21 20.26
C PRO A 12 12.86 3.66 18.96
N PHE A 13 13.61 4.27 18.04
CA PHE A 13 13.12 4.83 16.79
C PHE A 13 13.89 4.24 15.61
N GLY A 14 13.18 3.86 14.56
CA GLY A 14 13.75 3.37 13.32
C GLY A 14 13.14 4.07 12.11
N LEU A 15 13.94 4.25 11.06
CA LEU A 15 13.49 4.68 9.75
C LEU A 15 13.74 3.57 8.74
N TYR A 16 12.82 3.40 7.79
CA TYR A 16 13.00 2.43 6.72
C TYR A 16 12.52 2.96 5.38
N LEU A 17 13.06 2.35 4.33
CA LEU A 17 12.61 2.48 2.96
C LEU A 17 12.16 1.11 2.46
N ALA A 18 11.08 1.05 1.71
CA ALA A 18 10.63 -0.19 1.07
C ALA A 18 10.31 0.05 -0.40
N ALA A 19 10.64 -0.90 -1.26
CA ALA A 19 10.26 -0.86 -2.66
C ALA A 19 9.94 -2.27 -3.18
N GLY A 20 9.00 -2.38 -4.11
CA GLY A 20 8.63 -3.67 -4.66
C GLY A 20 7.49 -3.62 -5.65
N VAL A 21 7.21 -4.79 -6.23
CA VAL A 21 6.07 -4.99 -7.12
C VAL A 21 4.79 -5.01 -6.29
N THR A 22 3.72 -4.42 -6.81
CA THR A 22 2.36 -4.50 -6.26
C THR A 22 1.41 -5.10 -7.28
N THR A 23 0.39 -5.80 -6.80
CA THR A 23 -0.68 -6.38 -7.62
C THR A 23 -2.02 -5.99 -7.03
N GLY A 24 -2.91 -5.43 -7.85
CA GLY A 24 -4.25 -5.04 -7.47
C GLY A 24 -5.29 -5.91 -8.16
N LEU A 25 -6.35 -6.25 -7.44
CA LEU A 25 -7.54 -6.90 -7.97
C LEU A 25 -8.74 -6.02 -7.66
N LEU A 26 -9.43 -5.58 -8.71
CA LEU A 26 -10.69 -4.86 -8.58
C LEU A 26 -11.83 -5.86 -8.37
N LEU A 27 -12.51 -5.75 -7.24
CA LEU A 27 -13.64 -6.63 -6.91
C LEU A 27 -14.98 -6.03 -7.38
N THR A 28 -15.14 -4.72 -7.18
CA THR A 28 -16.33 -3.94 -7.56
C THR A 28 -15.91 -2.54 -8.00
N ALA A 29 -16.69 -1.94 -8.91
CA ALA A 29 -16.55 -0.54 -9.31
C ALA A 29 -17.94 0.06 -9.48
N GLU A 30 -18.26 1.03 -8.63
CA GLU A 30 -19.52 1.75 -8.67
C GLU A 30 -19.21 3.24 -8.87
N GLN A 31 -20.00 3.88 -9.72
CA GLN A 31 -19.95 5.32 -9.93
C GLN A 31 -21.31 5.92 -9.59
N THR A 32 -21.34 6.85 -8.65
CA THR A 32 -22.52 7.69 -8.39
C THR A 32 -22.39 8.98 -9.18
N ASP A 33 -23.40 9.31 -9.98
CA ASP A 33 -23.46 10.59 -10.67
C ASP A 33 -23.96 11.73 -9.75
N THR A 34 -24.01 12.95 -10.28
CA THR A 34 -24.50 14.13 -9.55
C THR A 34 -25.98 14.05 -9.18
N ASP A 35 -26.75 13.22 -9.89
CA ASP A 35 -28.19 13.00 -9.68
C ASP A 35 -28.47 11.83 -8.70
N GLY A 36 -27.43 11.19 -8.18
CA GLY A 36 -27.51 10.09 -7.23
C GLY A 36 -27.79 8.72 -7.85
N GLN A 37 -27.71 8.59 -9.18
CA GLN A 37 -27.81 7.29 -9.85
C GLN A 37 -26.50 6.53 -9.70
N VAL A 38 -26.60 5.26 -9.30
CA VAL A 38 -25.47 4.35 -9.15
C VAL A 38 -25.36 3.50 -10.40
N PHE A 39 -24.21 3.58 -11.06
CA PHE A 39 -23.88 2.77 -12.22
C PHE A 39 -22.79 1.77 -11.84
N ASP A 40 -23.02 0.49 -12.13
CA ASP A 40 -21.96 -0.51 -12.13
C ASP A 40 -21.03 -0.21 -13.32
N ARG A 41 -19.76 0.04 -13.01
CA ARG A 41 -18.71 0.33 -13.99
C ARG A 41 -17.69 -0.80 -14.07
N LYS A 42 -17.98 -1.97 -13.49
CA LYS A 42 -17.05 -3.09 -13.48
C LYS A 42 -16.70 -3.60 -14.88
N GLU A 43 -17.64 -3.61 -15.82
CA GLU A 43 -17.38 -4.03 -17.21
C GLU A 43 -16.46 -3.06 -17.96
N ASP A 44 -16.52 -1.77 -17.61
CA ASP A 44 -15.71 -0.70 -18.20
C ASP A 44 -14.34 -0.54 -17.50
N THR A 45 -14.11 -1.29 -16.41
CA THR A 45 -12.93 -1.13 -15.55
C THR A 45 -12.07 -2.40 -15.55
N ARG A 46 -10.77 -2.23 -15.70
CA ARG A 46 -9.81 -3.33 -15.70
C ARG A 46 -9.75 -4.01 -14.33
N ASN A 47 -9.91 -5.34 -14.34
CA ASN A 47 -10.01 -6.14 -13.11
C ASN A 47 -8.68 -6.39 -12.39
N VAL A 48 -7.54 -6.29 -13.10
CA VAL A 48 -6.22 -6.62 -12.58
C VAL A 48 -5.26 -5.51 -12.92
N ASP A 49 -4.39 -5.17 -11.98
CA ASP A 49 -3.30 -4.23 -12.17
C ASP A 49 -2.01 -4.76 -11.55
N VAL A 50 -0.89 -4.44 -12.17
CA VAL A 50 0.45 -4.75 -11.68
C VAL A 50 1.28 -3.48 -11.74
N GLY A 51 2.11 -3.26 -10.75
CA GLY A 51 2.79 -1.98 -10.62
C GLY A 51 4.02 -2.03 -9.73
N LEU A 52 4.56 -0.85 -9.47
CA LEU A 52 5.62 -0.66 -8.48
C LEU A 52 5.09 0.14 -7.29
N SER A 53 5.69 -0.13 -6.15
CA SER A 53 5.47 0.62 -4.92
C SER A 53 6.80 1.05 -4.32
N ALA A 54 6.78 2.21 -3.70
CA ALA A 54 7.86 2.73 -2.88
C ALA A 54 7.25 3.30 -1.60
N ALA A 55 7.92 3.12 -0.47
CA ALA A 55 7.47 3.61 0.81
C ALA A 55 8.64 4.13 1.65
N ILE A 56 8.33 5.11 2.49
CA ILE A 56 9.16 5.57 3.59
C ILE A 56 8.34 5.41 4.86
N GLY A 57 8.97 4.90 5.91
CA GLY A 57 8.30 4.75 7.18
C GLY A 57 9.20 4.94 8.37
N ALA A 58 8.54 5.12 9.51
CA ALA A 58 9.14 5.26 10.81
C ALA A 58 8.48 4.26 11.77
N THR A 59 9.29 3.66 12.63
CA THR A 59 8.83 2.76 13.70
C THR A 59 9.25 3.30 15.05
N LEU A 60 8.36 3.20 16.04
CA LEU A 60 8.66 3.50 17.43
C LEU A 60 8.43 2.24 18.27
N THR A 61 9.50 1.68 18.83
CA THR A 61 9.47 0.53 19.72
C THR A 61 8.88 0.94 21.06
N VAL A 62 7.71 0.41 21.40
CA VAL A 62 7.03 0.65 22.68
C VAL A 62 7.50 -0.37 23.73
N THR A 63 7.63 -1.63 23.30
CA THR A 63 8.17 -2.74 24.11
C THR A 63 9.00 -3.64 23.22
N SER A 64 9.69 -4.64 23.79
CA SER A 64 10.44 -5.63 23.01
C SER A 64 9.60 -6.43 22.01
N LYS A 65 8.26 -6.42 22.14
CA LYS A 65 7.34 -7.16 21.26
C LYS A 65 6.35 -6.27 20.50
N VAL A 66 6.30 -4.97 20.79
CA VAL A 66 5.29 -4.06 20.25
C VAL A 66 5.96 -2.78 19.74
N SER A 67 5.67 -2.44 18.49
CA SER A 67 6.07 -1.17 17.87
C SER A 67 4.84 -0.47 17.27
N THR A 68 4.89 0.85 17.19
CA THR A 68 4.00 1.62 16.33
C THR A 68 4.72 1.95 15.02
N LEU A 69 3.95 2.05 13.93
CA LEU A 69 4.46 2.27 12.59
C LEU A 69 3.69 3.39 11.91
N LEU A 70 4.41 4.33 11.30
CA LEU A 70 3.89 5.31 10.37
C LEU A 70 4.55 5.08 9.01
N GLU A 71 3.77 4.90 7.95
CA GLU A 71 4.27 4.69 6.60
C GLU A 71 3.55 5.61 5.61
N ALA A 72 4.33 6.22 4.72
CA ALA A 72 3.82 6.85 3.50
C ALA A 72 4.26 6.01 2.30
N ARG A 73 3.30 5.56 1.50
CA ARG A 73 3.51 4.67 0.36
C ARG A 73 2.94 5.26 -0.91
N TYR A 74 3.75 5.28 -1.96
CA TYR A 74 3.32 5.56 -3.32
C TYR A 74 3.23 4.26 -4.11
N THR A 75 2.18 4.12 -4.90
CA THR A 75 1.99 3.02 -5.83
C THR A 75 1.69 3.56 -7.22
N GLN A 76 2.28 2.91 -8.22
CA GLN A 76 2.07 3.20 -9.63
C GLN A 76 1.77 1.89 -10.36
N GLY A 77 0.51 1.73 -10.74
CA GLY A 77 0.05 0.72 -11.68
C GLY A 77 0.60 0.97 -13.08
N PHE A 78 0.83 -0.12 -13.80
CA PHE A 78 1.26 -0.10 -15.19
C PHE A 78 0.10 -0.24 -16.17
N LEU A 79 -1.07 -0.70 -15.71
CA LEU A 79 -2.21 -0.94 -16.58
C LEU A 79 -3.21 0.21 -16.53
N THR A 80 -3.83 0.48 -17.68
CA THR A 80 -4.89 1.48 -17.81
C THR A 80 -6.16 0.98 -17.13
N ILE A 81 -6.81 1.88 -16.36
CA ILE A 81 -8.00 1.59 -15.55
C ILE A 81 -9.23 1.30 -16.43
N GLN A 82 -9.38 1.98 -17.57
CA GLN A 82 -10.51 1.78 -18.49
C GLN A 82 -10.25 0.67 -19.50
N ASP A 83 -11.30 -0.08 -19.83
CA ASP A 83 -11.32 -1.06 -20.92
C ASP A 83 -12.65 -0.95 -21.71
N PRO A 84 -12.65 -0.61 -23.01
CA PRO A 84 -11.50 -0.29 -23.86
C PRO A 84 -10.87 1.08 -23.50
N PRO A 85 -9.54 1.24 -23.64
CA PRO A 85 -8.86 2.46 -23.24
C PRO A 85 -9.08 3.58 -24.26
N GLU A 86 -9.92 4.55 -23.91
CA GLU A 86 -10.01 5.81 -24.67
C GLU A 86 -8.89 6.78 -24.32
N ASN A 87 -8.37 6.71 -23.08
CA ASN A 87 -7.26 7.50 -22.57
C ASN A 87 -6.38 6.66 -21.61
N GLU A 88 -5.08 6.96 -21.53
CA GLU A 88 -4.16 6.33 -20.57
C GLU A 88 -4.36 6.88 -19.15
N ILE A 89 -5.40 6.41 -18.47
CA ILE A 89 -5.60 6.66 -17.04
C ILE A 89 -4.97 5.50 -16.27
N LEU A 90 -3.83 5.74 -15.62
CA LEU A 90 -3.14 4.74 -14.81
C LEU A 90 -3.61 4.76 -13.36
N ASN A 91 -3.65 3.59 -12.73
CA ASN A 91 -3.89 3.47 -11.31
C ASN A 91 -2.69 4.02 -10.52
N ARG A 92 -2.93 5.05 -9.71
CA ARG A 92 -1.90 5.66 -8.86
C ARG A 92 -2.53 5.98 -7.53
N ALA A 93 -1.83 5.62 -6.45
CA ALA A 93 -2.31 5.92 -5.12
C ALA A 93 -1.18 6.28 -4.18
N ILE A 94 -1.46 7.24 -3.31
CA ILE A 94 -0.66 7.58 -2.13
C ILE A 94 -1.44 7.12 -0.92
N TYR A 95 -0.82 6.30 -0.09
CA TYR A 95 -1.37 5.81 1.16
C TYR A 95 -0.56 6.33 2.32
N ILE A 96 -1.24 6.70 3.40
CA ILE A 96 -0.62 6.97 4.69
C ILE A 96 -1.24 5.98 5.67
N SER A 97 -0.42 5.15 6.31
CA SER A 97 -0.87 4.17 7.28
C SER A 97 -0.24 4.42 8.64
N LEU A 98 -1.05 4.35 9.67
CA LEU A 98 -0.64 4.29 11.07
C LEU A 98 -1.06 2.92 11.61
N GLY A 99 -0.12 2.20 12.22
CA GLY A 99 -0.35 0.83 12.68
C GLY A 99 0.39 0.48 13.96
N ILE A 100 0.03 -0.68 14.51
CA ILE A 100 0.72 -1.34 15.61
C ILE A 100 1.23 -2.67 15.07
N GLU A 101 2.51 -2.96 15.27
CA GLU A 101 3.11 -4.23 14.92
C GLU A 101 3.34 -5.04 16.21
N VAL A 102 3.08 -6.34 16.14
CA VAL A 102 3.32 -7.27 17.24
C VAL A 102 4.24 -8.38 16.74
N ALA A 103 5.41 -8.50 17.35
CA ALA A 103 6.36 -9.56 17.02
C ALA A 103 5.91 -10.87 17.68
N PHE A 104 5.66 -11.90 16.86
CA PHE A 104 5.37 -13.26 17.32
C PHE A 104 6.56 -14.17 17.04
N GLY A 105 7.11 -14.77 18.09
CA GLY A 105 8.30 -15.65 18.05
C GLY A 105 9.55 -14.93 18.53
N GLY A 106 10.04 -15.35 19.71
CA GLY A 106 11.18 -14.71 20.39
C GLY A 106 11.20 -15.04 21.87
N ASP A 107 11.18 -16.34 22.19
CA ASP A 107 11.57 -16.91 23.49
C ASP A 107 12.29 -18.24 23.19
N SER A 108 13.37 -18.17 22.40
CA SER A 108 14.36 -19.25 22.32
C SER A 108 15.71 -18.63 22.63
N GLN A 109 16.22 -19.03 23.79
CA GLN A 109 17.45 -18.60 24.47
C GLN A 109 18.67 -18.55 23.55
#